data_AF-A0A9P8DAQ8-F1
#
_entry.id   AF-A0A9P8DAQ8-F1
#
_cell.length_a   1.000
_cell.length_b   1.000
_cell.length_c   1.000
_cell.angle_alpha   90.00
_cell.angle_beta   90.00
_cell.angle_gamma   90.00
#
_symmetry.space_group_name_H-M   'P 1'
#
loop_
_entity.id
_entity.type
_entity.pdbx_description
1 polymer ?
#
loop_
_entity_poly.entity_id
_entity_poly.type
_entity_poly.pdbx_seq_one_letter_code
_entity_poly.pdbx_strand_id
1 'polypeptide(L)'
;MPPRRPTATHRQANWAVPSSTSSLYIRLEAPTTYQWVAIGTGSRMSGSTMLVIYQDGSGNVTLSPRKGHGHDMPAYQAVSGIKLIEGSGVSNGTMVANIYWKDAGISGTAQWISAWKKGSPLDTSDASSDFDEHDGTDSFSVDLSKATVSGTSNPFLNSSNTTPSDNAVSGGGGGEDNTGSAHGVIMAVVFLVGFPIGSVLMPLLGKWLIHASWQIVAFVGMWIGFGIGKIAADRDGDWFHEPHVVLGTIVCILMIVQPVLGWMHHRNYVKYQRRTTISYGHIWYGRGIMIVGIINGGIGLQLSGTSTGLIVGYSIVGILVSAIYAAGAVHKMVQMKRKEHELLSDPSNSALELRA
;
A
#
# COMPACT_ATOMS: atom_id res chain seq x y z
N MET A 1 19.97 35.17 1.16
CA MET A 1 20.04 33.73 1.46
C MET A 1 18.63 33.24 1.74
N PRO A 2 18.10 32.24 1.01
CA PRO A 2 16.83 31.61 1.35
C PRO A 2 16.92 30.92 2.73
N PRO A 3 15.80 30.80 3.46
CA PRO A 3 15.77 30.32 4.83
C PRO A 3 16.15 28.83 4.83
N ARG A 4 17.27 28.52 5.48
CA ARG A 4 17.85 27.18 5.51
C ARG A 4 17.53 26.54 6.86
N ARG A 5 16.69 25.51 6.87
CA ARG A 5 16.48 24.66 8.06
C ARG A 5 17.48 23.51 8.00
N PRO A 6 18.56 23.46 8.79
CA PRO A 6 19.61 22.46 8.62
C PRO A 6 19.17 21.11 9.22
N THR A 7 18.70 20.20 8.38
CA THR A 7 18.56 18.76 8.68
C THR A 7 18.65 17.97 7.39
N ALA A 8 19.34 16.84 7.39
CA ALA A 8 19.74 16.02 6.23
C ALA A 8 18.59 15.38 5.39
N THR A 9 17.52 16.12 5.10
CA THR A 9 16.25 15.71 4.48
C THR A 9 15.64 16.82 3.60
N HIS A 10 16.46 17.62 2.92
CA HIS A 10 16.05 18.88 2.27
C HIS A 10 15.25 18.71 0.97
N ARG A 11 13.95 18.41 1.07
CA ARG A 11 12.98 18.78 0.01
C ARG A 11 12.54 20.22 0.23
N GLN A 12 12.65 21.07 -0.78
CA GLN A 12 12.27 22.49 -0.68
C GLN A 12 11.45 22.92 -1.89
N ALA A 13 10.45 23.75 -1.64
CA ALA A 13 9.66 24.39 -2.66
C ALA A 13 9.55 25.89 -2.36
N ASN A 14 9.72 26.72 -3.38
CA ASN A 14 9.62 28.18 -3.28
C ASN A 14 8.72 28.70 -4.40
N TRP A 15 7.90 29.69 -4.07
CA TRP A 15 7.00 30.37 -5.01
C TRP A 15 7.43 31.82 -5.20
N ALA A 16 7.24 32.34 -6.40
CA ALA A 16 7.39 33.75 -6.69
C ALA A 16 6.37 34.20 -7.76
N VAL A 17 5.70 35.33 -7.50
CA VAL A 17 4.65 35.89 -8.36
C VAL A 17 5.08 37.26 -8.87
N PRO A 18 5.29 37.48 -10.17
CA PRO A 18 5.52 38.80 -10.71
C PRO A 18 4.35 39.73 -10.42
N SER A 19 4.64 40.93 -9.93
CA SER A 19 3.62 41.95 -9.63
C SER A 19 2.80 42.41 -10.84
N SER A 20 3.30 42.21 -12.07
CA SER A 20 2.69 42.71 -13.31
C SER A 20 2.08 41.64 -14.20
N THR A 21 2.13 40.35 -13.83
CA THR A 21 1.62 39.25 -14.66
C THR A 21 0.86 38.21 -13.83
N SER A 22 0.05 37.40 -14.51
CA SER A 22 -0.63 36.20 -13.99
C SER A 22 0.28 34.96 -13.94
N SER A 23 1.60 35.15 -14.07
CA SER A 23 2.57 34.05 -14.10
C SER A 23 2.96 33.61 -12.70
N LEU A 24 3.40 32.36 -12.58
CA LEU A 24 3.93 31.80 -11.35
C LEU A 24 5.31 31.19 -11.61
N TYR A 25 6.28 31.53 -10.77
CA TYR A 25 7.58 30.88 -10.71
C TYR A 25 7.59 29.93 -9.53
N ILE A 26 8.05 28.71 -9.77
CA ILE A 26 8.21 27.70 -8.73
C ILE A 26 9.62 27.13 -8.80
N ARG A 27 10.28 26.98 -7.67
CA ARG A 27 11.54 26.25 -7.56
C ARG A 27 11.33 25.04 -6.68
N LEU A 28 11.69 23.88 -7.21
CA LEU A 28 11.69 22.61 -6.48
C LEU A 28 13.12 22.13 -6.34
N GLU A 29 13.50 21.72 -5.14
CA GLU A 29 14.79 21.13 -4.84
C GLU A 29 14.60 19.83 -4.06
N ALA A 30 15.33 18.79 -4.45
CA ALA A 30 15.38 17.53 -3.72
C ALA A 30 16.72 16.82 -3.91
N PRO A 31 17.17 16.02 -2.93
CA PRO A 31 18.32 15.13 -3.10
C PRO A 31 18.14 14.15 -4.26
N THR A 32 19.22 13.75 -4.92
CA THR A 32 19.22 12.74 -5.99
C THR A 32 18.95 11.31 -5.50
N THR A 33 18.76 11.14 -4.18
CA THR A 33 18.27 9.89 -3.57
C THR A 33 16.76 9.69 -3.71
N TYR A 34 16.05 10.71 -4.22
CA TYR A 34 14.66 10.58 -4.65
C TYR A 34 14.60 10.21 -6.12
N GLN A 35 13.82 9.18 -6.43
CA GLN A 35 13.52 8.78 -7.80
C GLN A 35 12.73 9.87 -8.52
N TRP A 36 11.72 10.43 -7.83
CA TRP A 36 10.93 11.56 -8.29
C TRP A 36 10.38 12.37 -7.10
N VAL A 37 10.11 13.66 -7.32
CA VAL A 37 9.37 14.52 -6.38
C VAL A 37 8.34 15.36 -7.14
N ALA A 38 7.25 15.73 -6.47
CA ALA A 38 6.17 16.48 -7.08
C ALA A 38 5.55 17.50 -6.13
N ILE A 39 4.99 18.55 -6.72
CA ILE A 39 3.98 19.40 -6.08
C ILE A 39 2.70 19.37 -6.91
N GLY A 40 1.55 19.58 -6.28
CA GLY A 40 0.26 19.63 -6.95
C GLY A 40 -0.59 20.76 -6.39
N THR A 41 -1.44 21.34 -7.25
CA THR A 41 -2.45 22.32 -6.83
C THR A 41 -3.62 21.66 -6.10
N GLY A 42 -4.27 22.40 -5.21
CA GLY A 42 -5.43 21.91 -4.46
C GLY A 42 -5.04 21.07 -3.23
N SER A 43 -6.02 20.39 -2.64
CA SER A 43 -5.88 19.68 -1.36
C SER A 43 -5.89 18.16 -1.49
N ARG A 44 -5.93 17.62 -2.71
CA ARG A 44 -5.99 16.18 -2.99
C ARG A 44 -5.47 15.90 -4.41
N MET A 45 -5.15 14.64 -4.69
CA MET A 45 -4.62 14.21 -5.99
C MET A 45 -5.64 14.42 -7.13
N SER A 46 -6.89 13.99 -6.93
CA SER A 46 -7.97 14.19 -7.90
C SER A 46 -8.23 15.67 -8.18
N GLY A 47 -8.24 16.05 -9.46
CA GLY A 47 -8.42 17.42 -9.92
C GLY A 47 -7.15 18.28 -9.87
N SER A 48 -6.07 17.80 -9.24
CA SER A 48 -4.80 18.53 -9.14
C SER A 48 -4.10 18.64 -10.50
N THR A 49 -3.42 19.76 -10.70
CA THR A 49 -2.35 19.87 -11.70
C THR A 49 -1.04 19.65 -10.97
N MET A 50 -0.37 18.55 -11.28
CA MET A 50 0.88 18.13 -10.63
C MET A 50 2.07 18.44 -11.51
N LEU A 51 3.15 18.88 -10.87
CA LEU A 51 4.44 19.15 -11.48
C LEU A 51 5.43 18.14 -10.92
N VAL A 52 5.62 17.04 -11.64
CA VAL A 52 6.53 15.97 -11.26
C VAL A 52 7.88 16.24 -11.87
N ILE A 53 8.95 16.05 -11.10
CA ILE A 53 10.33 16.16 -11.57
C ILE A 53 11.13 14.91 -11.23
N TYR A 54 12.03 14.55 -12.15
CA TYR A 54 12.97 13.45 -12.00
C TYR A 54 14.23 13.72 -12.83
N GLN A 55 15.31 12.97 -12.57
CA GLN A 55 16.57 13.12 -13.29
C GLN A 55 16.43 12.58 -14.72
N ASP A 56 17.04 13.28 -15.69
CA ASP A 56 16.96 12.93 -17.12
C ASP A 56 18.06 11.96 -17.59
N GLY A 57 18.98 11.58 -16.68
CA GLY A 57 20.14 10.73 -16.96
C GLY A 57 21.34 11.46 -17.59
N SER A 58 21.21 12.75 -17.91
CA SER A 58 22.22 13.57 -18.60
C SER A 58 22.68 14.78 -17.78
N GLY A 59 22.43 14.77 -16.47
CA GLY A 59 22.79 15.87 -15.55
C GLY A 59 21.75 17.01 -15.52
N ASN A 60 20.56 16.80 -16.09
CA ASN A 60 19.45 17.73 -16.01
C ASN A 60 18.21 17.05 -15.41
N VAL A 61 17.09 17.78 -15.33
CA VAL A 61 15.82 17.28 -14.83
C VAL A 61 14.76 17.27 -15.94
N THR A 62 13.91 16.27 -15.89
CA THR A 62 12.67 16.19 -16.68
C THR A 62 11.55 16.81 -15.87
N LEU A 63 10.76 17.69 -16.51
CA LEU A 63 9.51 18.20 -15.95
C LEU A 63 8.34 17.48 -16.62
N SER A 64 7.51 16.85 -15.81
CA SER A 64 6.34 16.11 -16.23
C SER A 64 5.08 16.70 -15.60
N PRO A 65 4.41 17.65 -16.28
CA PRO A 65 3.09 18.12 -15.85
C PRO A 65 2.06 17.02 -16.04
N ARG A 66 1.27 16.78 -14.99
CA ARG A 66 0.32 15.66 -14.92
C ARG A 66 -1.03 16.12 -14.39
N LYS A 67 -2.10 15.40 -14.75
CA LYS A 67 -3.44 15.63 -14.21
C LYS A 67 -3.88 14.46 -13.35
N GLY A 68 -4.30 14.77 -12.13
CA GLY A 68 -4.86 13.76 -11.23
C GLY A 68 -6.34 13.54 -11.49
N HIS A 69 -6.73 12.26 -11.59
CA HIS A 69 -8.12 11.84 -11.80
C HIS A 69 -8.70 11.07 -10.61
N GLY A 70 -7.88 10.80 -9.60
CA GLY A 70 -8.18 9.88 -8.50
C GLY A 70 -6.88 9.53 -7.81
N HIS A 71 -6.78 8.30 -7.33
CA HIS A 71 -5.57 7.72 -6.73
C HIS A 71 -4.86 6.73 -7.67
N ASP A 72 -5.07 6.91 -8.97
CA ASP A 72 -4.34 6.23 -10.03
C ASP A 72 -3.12 7.03 -10.47
N MET A 73 -2.19 6.38 -11.17
CA MET A 73 -1.03 7.06 -11.78
C MET A 73 -1.50 8.26 -12.63
N PRO A 74 -1.07 9.51 -12.30
CA PRO A 74 -1.46 10.69 -13.05
C PRO A 74 -1.04 10.61 -14.51
N ALA A 75 -1.98 10.91 -15.41
CA ALA A 75 -1.69 10.93 -16.85
C ALA A 75 -0.85 12.17 -17.20
N TYR A 76 0.17 11.97 -18.04
CA TYR A 76 0.92 13.10 -18.59
C TYR A 76 -0.01 13.99 -19.39
N GLN A 77 0.03 15.28 -19.11
CA GLN A 77 -0.74 16.26 -19.86
C GLN A 77 0.16 17.47 -20.12
N ALA A 78 0.44 17.72 -21.40
CA ALA A 78 1.10 18.95 -21.78
C ALA A 78 0.23 20.15 -21.37
N VAL A 79 0.71 20.96 -20.44
CA VAL A 79 0.03 22.19 -20.01
C VAL A 79 0.70 23.37 -20.70
N SER A 80 -0.07 24.10 -21.50
CA SER A 80 0.41 25.30 -22.18
C SER A 80 0.96 26.30 -21.16
N GLY A 81 2.14 26.87 -21.45
CA GLY A 81 2.74 27.89 -20.60
C GLY A 81 3.56 27.37 -19.42
N ILE A 82 3.64 26.04 -19.20
CA ILE A 82 4.54 25.43 -18.22
C ILE A 82 5.85 25.02 -18.90
N LYS A 83 6.98 25.45 -18.34
CA LYS A 83 8.31 25.02 -18.81
C LYS A 83 9.37 25.12 -17.73
N LEU A 84 10.42 24.31 -17.86
CA LEU A 84 11.68 24.53 -17.16
C LEU A 84 12.35 25.82 -17.67
N ILE A 85 12.98 26.54 -16.75
CA ILE A 85 13.76 27.73 -17.04
C ILE A 85 15.19 27.59 -16.50
N GLU A 86 16.05 28.53 -16.86
CA GLU A 86 17.46 28.58 -16.49
C GLU A 86 17.70 28.34 -14.99
N GLY A 87 18.80 27.66 -14.66
CA GLY A 87 19.14 27.26 -13.30
C GLY A 87 18.47 25.97 -12.82
N SER A 88 17.77 25.27 -13.71
CA SER A 88 17.37 23.86 -13.52
C SER A 88 18.52 22.93 -13.85
N GLY A 89 18.58 21.78 -13.19
CA GLY A 89 19.54 20.72 -13.47
C GLY A 89 19.89 19.89 -12.25
N VAL A 90 20.87 19.00 -12.40
CA VAL A 90 21.37 18.15 -11.32
C VAL A 90 22.80 18.56 -10.99
N SER A 91 23.05 18.90 -9.73
CA SER A 91 24.40 19.26 -9.26
C SER A 91 24.56 18.95 -7.78
N ASN A 92 25.76 18.53 -7.37
CA ASN A 92 26.12 18.29 -5.97
C ASN A 92 25.11 17.40 -5.21
N GLY A 93 24.61 16.34 -5.87
CA GLY A 93 23.63 15.41 -5.28
C GLY A 93 22.23 16.01 -5.05
N THR A 94 21.91 17.13 -5.71
CA THR A 94 20.60 17.79 -5.66
C THR A 94 20.06 17.97 -7.08
N MET A 95 18.80 17.60 -7.29
CA MET A 95 18.04 17.98 -8.48
C MET A 95 17.25 19.26 -8.20
N VAL A 96 17.33 20.20 -9.15
CA VAL A 96 16.70 21.51 -9.07
C VAL A 96 15.84 21.72 -10.31
N ALA A 97 14.57 22.06 -10.12
CA ALA A 97 13.69 22.49 -11.18
C ALA A 97 13.21 23.92 -10.91
N ASN A 98 13.64 24.86 -11.73
CA ASN A 98 13.01 26.18 -11.83
C ASN A 98 11.94 26.10 -12.91
N ILE A 99 10.69 26.34 -12.52
CA ILE A 99 9.51 26.19 -13.36
C ILE A 99 8.88 27.57 -13.55
N TYR A 100 8.58 27.90 -14.80
CA TYR A 100 7.73 29.01 -15.15
C TYR A 100 6.37 28.49 -15.61
N TRP A 101 5.30 29.03 -15.02
CA TRP A 101 3.93 28.74 -15.39
C TRP A 101 3.21 30.03 -15.78
N LYS A 102 3.01 30.22 -17.09
CA LYS A 102 2.23 31.33 -17.64
C LYS A 102 0.75 31.16 -17.30
N ASP A 103 0.11 32.24 -16.85
CA ASP A 103 -1.35 32.29 -16.62
C ASP A 103 -1.86 31.16 -15.72
N ALA A 104 -1.16 30.89 -14.60
CA ALA A 104 -1.45 29.76 -13.73
C ALA A 104 -2.86 29.82 -13.10
N GLY A 105 -3.46 31.01 -13.02
CA GLY A 105 -4.79 31.21 -12.44
C GLY A 105 -4.85 30.98 -10.92
N ILE A 106 -3.70 30.95 -10.24
CA ILE A 106 -3.58 30.75 -8.80
C ILE A 106 -3.25 32.08 -8.14
N SER A 107 -4.03 32.50 -7.14
CA SER A 107 -3.83 33.76 -6.42
C SER A 107 -4.27 33.64 -4.96
N GLY A 108 -3.88 34.60 -4.13
CA GLY A 108 -4.18 34.60 -2.69
C GLY A 108 -3.60 33.39 -1.96
N THR A 109 -4.32 32.90 -0.95
CA THR A 109 -3.96 31.67 -0.24
C THR A 109 -4.49 30.45 -1.01
N ALA A 110 -3.58 29.64 -1.52
CA ALA A 110 -3.89 28.43 -2.27
C ALA A 110 -3.45 27.17 -1.52
N GLN A 111 -4.24 26.10 -1.63
CA GLN A 111 -3.86 24.77 -1.14
C GLN A 111 -2.93 24.08 -2.12
N TRP A 112 -1.96 23.35 -1.57
CA TRP A 112 -0.98 22.57 -2.30
C TRP A 112 -0.80 21.21 -1.63
N ILE A 113 -0.42 20.25 -2.44
CA ILE A 113 0.07 18.94 -2.00
C ILE A 113 1.49 18.74 -2.51
N SER A 114 2.26 17.90 -1.81
CA SER A 114 3.53 17.41 -2.31
C SER A 114 3.62 15.90 -2.12
N ALA A 115 4.42 15.25 -2.96
CA ALA A 115 4.66 13.82 -2.90
C ALA A 115 6.08 13.50 -3.35
N TRP A 116 6.63 12.39 -2.86
CA TRP A 116 7.98 11.96 -3.23
C TRP A 116 8.13 10.46 -3.18
N LYS A 117 9.04 9.94 -4.01
CA LYS A 117 9.48 8.55 -3.95
C LYS A 117 10.99 8.46 -3.80
N LYS A 118 11.47 7.68 -2.84
CA LYS A 118 12.88 7.36 -2.67
C LYS A 118 13.27 6.22 -3.59
N GLY A 119 14.50 6.24 -4.08
CA GLY A 119 15.03 5.15 -4.88
C GLY A 119 16.01 5.62 -5.94
N SER A 120 16.40 4.67 -6.79
CA SER A 120 17.22 4.95 -7.97
C SER A 120 16.50 5.91 -8.90
N PRO A 121 17.22 6.84 -9.54
CA PRO A 121 16.63 7.76 -10.51
C PRO A 121 15.97 7.03 -11.68
N LEU A 122 14.97 7.68 -12.29
CA LEU A 122 14.37 7.21 -13.54
C LEU A 122 15.30 7.37 -14.75
N ASP A 123 16.23 8.33 -14.69
CA ASP A 123 17.22 8.63 -15.73
C ASP A 123 16.62 8.66 -17.15
N THR A 124 15.54 9.44 -17.31
CA THR A 124 14.80 9.53 -18.57
C THR A 124 14.33 10.95 -18.84
N SER A 125 14.49 11.38 -20.10
CA SER A 125 13.96 12.66 -20.62
C SER A 125 12.50 12.58 -21.06
N ASP A 126 11.91 11.38 -21.08
CA ASP A 126 10.51 11.18 -21.44
C ASP A 126 9.59 11.67 -20.33
N ALA A 127 8.89 12.77 -20.58
CA ALA A 127 7.93 13.36 -19.66
C ALA A 127 6.69 12.48 -19.42
N SER A 128 6.46 11.45 -20.24
CA SER A 128 5.33 10.54 -20.09
C SER A 128 5.63 9.24 -19.35
N SER A 129 6.91 8.99 -19.01
CA SER A 129 7.34 7.77 -18.32
C SER A 129 6.54 7.47 -17.05
N ASP A 130 6.24 6.19 -16.86
CA ASP A 130 5.54 5.69 -15.69
C ASP A 130 6.47 5.68 -14.46
N PHE A 131 5.88 5.83 -13.29
CA PHE A 131 6.59 5.76 -12.02
C PHE A 131 5.68 5.23 -10.92
N ASP A 132 6.26 4.55 -9.94
CA ASP A 132 5.49 3.98 -8.85
C ASP A 132 4.96 5.06 -7.89
N GLU A 133 3.99 4.65 -7.07
CA GLU A 133 3.41 5.44 -6.00
C GLU A 133 4.46 6.06 -5.06
N HIS A 134 4.13 7.24 -4.52
CA HIS A 134 4.97 7.94 -3.55
C HIS A 134 5.12 7.16 -2.23
N ASP A 135 6.27 7.30 -1.60
CA ASP A 135 6.49 6.75 -0.26
C ASP A 135 6.00 7.72 0.83
N GLY A 136 5.74 8.98 0.48
CA GLY A 136 5.26 9.99 1.41
C GLY A 136 4.67 11.21 0.73
N THR A 137 3.83 11.91 1.47
CA THR A 137 3.07 13.08 0.99
C THR A 137 3.05 14.19 2.03
N ASP A 138 2.70 15.40 1.60
CA ASP A 138 2.37 16.51 2.49
C ASP A 138 1.23 17.36 1.92
N SER A 139 0.53 18.07 2.79
CA SER A 139 -0.52 19.03 2.42
C SER A 139 -0.34 20.33 3.20
N PHE A 140 -0.35 21.45 2.49
CA PHE A 140 -0.07 22.76 3.06
C PHE A 140 -0.73 23.84 2.20
N SER A 141 -0.79 25.07 2.72
CA SER A 141 -1.25 26.23 1.97
C SER A 141 -0.15 27.26 1.82
N VAL A 142 -0.16 27.97 0.70
CA VAL A 142 0.77 29.06 0.38
C VAL A 142 -0.02 30.34 0.12
N ASP A 143 0.29 31.38 0.88
CA ASP A 143 -0.18 32.75 0.66
C ASP A 143 0.70 33.44 -0.39
N LEU A 144 0.24 33.41 -1.64
CA LEU A 144 0.97 33.95 -2.79
C LEU A 144 1.08 35.48 -2.77
N SER A 145 0.26 36.18 -1.95
CA SER A 145 0.41 37.64 -1.77
C SER A 145 1.73 38.01 -1.07
N LYS A 146 2.30 37.06 -0.33
CA LYS A 146 3.60 37.20 0.36
C LYS A 146 4.78 36.71 -0.49
N ALA A 147 4.52 36.26 -1.72
CA ALA A 147 5.52 35.75 -2.66
C ALA A 147 5.75 36.69 -3.86
N THR A 148 5.32 37.94 -3.77
CA THR A 148 5.42 38.89 -4.89
C THR A 148 6.86 39.32 -5.17
N VAL A 149 7.25 39.33 -6.45
CA VAL A 149 8.55 39.83 -6.92
C VAL A 149 8.38 40.97 -7.93
N SER A 150 9.39 41.85 -7.99
CA SER A 150 9.44 42.93 -8.98
C SER A 150 9.97 42.43 -10.32
N GLY A 151 9.28 42.73 -11.41
CA GLY A 151 9.68 42.35 -12.76
C GLY A 151 9.36 40.89 -13.12
N THR A 152 9.74 40.48 -14.33
CA THR A 152 9.39 39.18 -14.94
C THR A 152 10.61 38.32 -15.25
N SER A 153 11.79 38.67 -14.72
CA SER A 153 12.99 37.85 -14.84
C SER A 153 12.93 36.67 -13.87
N ASN A 154 13.68 35.60 -14.15
CA ASN A 154 13.74 34.43 -13.27
C ASN A 154 14.21 34.83 -11.86
N PRO A 155 13.35 34.76 -10.83
CA PRO A 155 13.69 35.22 -9.48
C PRO A 155 14.67 34.30 -8.75
N PHE A 156 14.94 33.10 -9.28
CA PHE A 156 15.79 32.09 -8.65
C PHE A 156 17.28 32.20 -9.04
N LEU A 157 17.64 33.06 -9.99
CA LEU A 157 19.03 33.27 -10.40
C LEU A 157 19.76 34.30 -9.53
N ASN A 158 19.04 35.26 -8.96
CA ASN A 158 19.61 36.35 -8.16
C ASN A 158 19.10 36.27 -6.71
N SER A 159 19.98 35.82 -5.80
CA SER A 159 19.69 35.71 -4.36
C SER A 159 19.55 37.05 -3.62
N SER A 160 19.74 38.18 -4.31
CA SER A 160 19.83 39.53 -3.73
C SER A 160 18.47 40.22 -3.53
N ASN A 161 17.40 39.74 -4.17
CA ASN A 161 16.08 40.39 -4.18
C ASN A 161 14.98 39.58 -3.47
N THR A 162 15.33 38.51 -2.75
CA THR A 162 14.36 37.65 -2.08
C THR A 162 14.52 37.79 -0.56
N THR A 163 13.59 38.49 0.09
CA THR A 163 13.43 38.42 1.55
C THR A 163 12.65 37.16 1.87
N PRO A 164 13.23 36.19 2.60
CA PRO A 164 12.49 35.02 3.09
C PRO A 164 11.25 35.45 3.87
N SER A 165 10.08 34.94 3.49
CA SER A 165 8.86 35.06 4.29
C SER A 165 8.49 33.67 4.79
N ASP A 166 9.00 33.31 5.97
CA ASP A 166 8.68 32.02 6.62
C ASP A 166 7.20 31.94 7.04
N ASN A 167 6.45 33.04 6.94
CA ASN A 167 5.04 33.14 7.30
C ASN A 167 4.08 33.07 6.09
N ALA A 168 4.58 32.72 4.91
CA ALA A 168 3.77 32.53 3.70
C ALA A 168 3.20 31.11 3.58
N VAL A 169 3.83 30.12 4.20
CA VAL A 169 3.39 28.72 4.17
C VAL A 169 2.77 28.36 5.51
N SER A 170 1.61 27.71 5.50
CA SER A 170 0.95 27.21 6.71
C SER A 170 0.42 25.79 6.52
N GLY A 171 0.38 25.03 7.61
CA GLY A 171 0.16 23.58 7.55
C GLY A 171 1.46 22.84 7.24
N GLY A 172 1.35 21.67 6.62
CA GLY A 172 2.47 20.76 6.43
C GLY A 172 2.65 19.80 7.60
N GLY A 173 3.70 18.98 7.52
CA GLY A 173 4.01 17.96 8.52
C GLY A 173 3.67 16.53 8.07
N GLY A 174 3.30 16.38 6.81
CA GLY A 174 3.24 15.10 6.13
C GLY A 174 4.60 14.40 6.07
N GLY A 175 4.53 13.10 5.87
CA GLY A 175 5.67 12.20 6.03
C GLY A 175 5.48 10.93 5.22
N GLU A 176 6.30 9.94 5.53
CA GLU A 176 6.22 8.62 4.91
C GLU A 176 4.92 7.92 5.32
N ASP A 177 4.20 7.36 4.34
CA ASP A 177 3.02 6.56 4.60
C ASP A 177 3.36 5.07 4.47
N ASN A 178 3.33 4.36 5.60
CA ASN A 178 3.60 2.93 5.68
C ASN A 178 2.33 2.11 5.96
N THR A 179 1.14 2.73 5.87
CA THR A 179 -0.13 2.11 6.27
C THR A 179 -0.48 0.94 5.35
N GLY A 180 -0.32 1.11 4.03
CA GLY A 180 -0.51 0.03 3.06
C GLY A 180 0.44 -1.15 3.28
N SER A 181 1.74 -0.87 3.50
CA SER A 181 2.73 -1.92 3.80
C SER A 181 2.42 -2.65 5.11
N ALA A 182 2.01 -1.93 6.16
CA ALA A 182 1.63 -2.53 7.43
C ALA A 182 0.40 -3.44 7.29
N HIS A 183 -0.62 -3.00 6.55
CA HIS A 183 -1.77 -3.82 6.19
C HIS A 183 -1.34 -5.11 5.48
N GLY A 184 -0.56 -4.97 4.40
CA GLY A 184 -0.09 -6.10 3.60
C GLY A 184 0.69 -7.14 4.41
N VAL A 185 1.62 -6.70 5.26
CA VAL A 185 2.40 -7.59 6.13
C VAL A 185 1.52 -8.32 7.13
N ILE A 186 0.63 -7.62 7.83
CA ILE A 186 -0.26 -8.23 8.83
C ILE A 186 -1.17 -9.25 8.16
N MET A 187 -1.80 -8.89 7.04
CA MET A 187 -2.72 -9.76 6.32
C MET A 187 -2.01 -10.98 5.72
N ALA A 188 -0.81 -10.81 5.17
CA ALA A 188 0.01 -11.91 4.68
C ALA A 188 0.36 -12.90 5.80
N VAL A 189 0.80 -12.42 6.97
CA VAL A 189 1.10 -13.29 8.12
C VAL A 189 -0.16 -14.04 8.58
N VAL A 190 -1.29 -13.35 8.70
CA VAL A 190 -2.54 -13.95 9.18
C VAL A 190 -3.05 -15.02 8.21
N PHE A 191 -3.10 -14.75 6.90
CA PHE A 191 -3.67 -15.67 5.91
C PHE A 191 -2.69 -16.75 5.44
N LEU A 192 -1.41 -16.42 5.23
CA LEU A 192 -0.44 -17.42 4.77
C LEU A 192 0.04 -18.34 5.90
N VAL A 193 0.06 -17.86 7.14
CA VAL A 193 0.70 -18.59 8.24
C VAL A 193 -0.27 -18.83 9.40
N GLY A 194 -0.91 -17.77 9.91
CA GLY A 194 -1.77 -17.83 11.10
C GLY A 194 -2.90 -18.86 10.98
N PHE A 195 -3.82 -18.65 10.04
CA PHE A 195 -4.97 -19.55 9.83
C PHE A 195 -4.56 -20.97 9.40
N PRO A 196 -3.59 -21.18 8.48
CA PRO A 196 -3.14 -22.53 8.13
C PRO A 196 -2.57 -23.30 9.31
N ILE A 197 -1.67 -22.70 10.11
CA ILE A 197 -1.12 -23.33 11.31
C ILE A 197 -2.25 -23.72 12.27
N GLY A 198 -3.15 -22.77 12.57
CA GLY A 198 -4.29 -23.01 13.44
C GLY A 198 -5.13 -24.19 13.00
N SER A 199 -5.33 -24.33 11.69
CA SER A 199 -6.14 -25.40 11.10
C SER A 199 -5.49 -26.79 11.22
N VAL A 200 -4.16 -26.87 11.29
CA VAL A 200 -3.41 -28.14 11.47
C VAL A 200 -3.31 -28.56 12.94
N LEU A 201 -3.45 -27.63 13.90
CA LEU A 201 -3.38 -27.94 15.34
C LEU A 201 -4.45 -28.96 15.79
N MET A 202 -5.69 -28.87 15.27
CA MET A 202 -6.72 -29.88 15.59
C MET A 202 -6.38 -31.28 15.07
N PRO A 203 -6.02 -31.44 13.79
CA PRO A 203 -5.50 -32.69 13.26
C PRO A 203 -4.39 -33.31 14.11
N LEU A 204 -3.37 -32.54 14.49
CA LEU A 204 -2.16 -33.06 15.12
C LEU A 204 -2.29 -33.25 16.64
N LEU A 205 -2.84 -32.27 17.35
CA LEU A 205 -2.84 -32.26 18.82
C LEU A 205 -4.16 -32.77 19.40
N GLY A 206 -5.26 -32.72 18.65
CA GLY A 206 -6.60 -33.10 19.12
C GLY A 206 -7.18 -32.18 20.21
N LYS A 207 -6.49 -31.09 20.58
CA LYS A 207 -6.88 -30.18 21.66
C LYS A 207 -7.65 -28.98 21.11
N TRP A 208 -8.97 -28.99 21.30
CA TRP A 208 -9.88 -27.95 20.80
C TRP A 208 -9.53 -26.55 21.31
N LEU A 209 -9.15 -26.41 22.58
CA LEU A 209 -8.81 -25.11 23.17
C LEU A 209 -7.58 -24.49 22.49
N ILE A 210 -6.55 -25.28 22.17
CA ILE A 210 -5.34 -24.76 21.50
C ILE A 210 -5.70 -24.25 20.10
N HIS A 211 -6.48 -25.02 19.35
CA HIS A 211 -6.97 -24.59 18.04
C HIS A 211 -7.83 -23.34 18.13
N ALA A 212 -8.85 -23.33 18.99
CA ALA A 212 -9.77 -22.21 19.11
C ALA A 212 -9.03 -20.93 19.53
N SER A 213 -8.15 -21.00 20.53
CA SER A 213 -7.36 -19.84 20.97
C SER A 213 -6.47 -19.30 19.86
N TRP A 214 -5.75 -20.16 19.14
CA TRP A 214 -4.91 -19.72 18.02
C TRP A 214 -5.74 -19.11 16.87
N GLN A 215 -6.88 -19.72 16.55
CA GLN A 215 -7.79 -19.20 15.52
C GLN A 215 -8.37 -17.84 15.90
N ILE A 216 -8.70 -17.61 17.18
CA ILE A 216 -9.16 -16.31 17.67
C ILE A 216 -8.06 -15.25 17.53
N VAL A 217 -6.81 -15.58 17.86
CA VAL A 217 -5.68 -14.65 17.69
C VAL A 217 -5.52 -14.23 16.22
N ALA A 218 -5.53 -15.20 15.30
CA ALA A 218 -5.48 -14.92 13.86
C ALA A 218 -6.69 -14.10 13.38
N PHE A 219 -7.89 -14.39 13.90
CA PHE A 219 -9.11 -13.67 13.57
C PHE A 219 -9.08 -12.21 14.05
N VAL A 220 -8.57 -11.94 15.25
CA VAL A 220 -8.36 -10.56 15.73
C VAL A 220 -7.32 -9.86 14.87
N GLY A 221 -6.20 -10.53 14.55
CA GLY A 221 -5.17 -10.01 13.66
C GLY A 221 -5.71 -9.62 12.27
N MET A 222 -6.63 -10.42 11.72
CA MET A 222 -7.33 -10.10 10.47
C MET A 222 -8.10 -8.77 10.56
N TRP A 223 -8.86 -8.55 11.64
CA TRP A 223 -9.63 -7.31 11.81
C TRP A 223 -8.74 -6.09 12.05
N ILE A 224 -7.61 -6.26 12.75
CA ILE A 224 -6.58 -5.21 12.89
C ILE A 224 -6.02 -4.86 11.51
N GLY A 225 -5.61 -5.89 10.74
CA GLY A 225 -5.13 -5.70 9.36
C GLY A 225 -6.16 -5.00 8.49
N PHE A 226 -7.41 -5.46 8.51
CA PHE A 226 -8.52 -4.83 7.78
C PHE A 226 -8.72 -3.35 8.16
N GLY A 227 -8.70 -3.03 9.46
CA GLY A 227 -8.82 -1.65 9.94
C GLY A 227 -7.69 -0.74 9.44
N ILE A 228 -6.45 -1.23 9.42
CA ILE A 228 -5.31 -0.50 8.85
C ILE A 228 -5.48 -0.32 7.34
N GLY A 229 -5.91 -1.36 6.62
CA GLY A 229 -6.18 -1.28 5.18
C GLY A 229 -7.29 -0.27 4.85
N LYS A 230 -8.29 -0.17 5.72
CA LYS A 230 -9.34 0.86 5.64
C LYS A 230 -8.80 2.28 5.79
N ILE A 231 -7.86 2.50 6.71
CA ILE A 231 -7.20 3.79 6.84
C ILE A 231 -6.36 4.12 5.60
N ALA A 232 -5.67 3.12 5.01
CA ALA A 232 -4.92 3.31 3.77
C ALA A 232 -5.85 3.68 2.61
N ALA A 233 -6.88 2.87 2.36
CA ALA A 233 -7.80 3.10 1.26
C ALA A 233 -8.68 4.36 1.41
N ASP A 234 -8.97 4.83 2.64
CA ASP A 234 -9.63 6.12 2.84
C ASP A 234 -8.72 7.30 2.43
N ARG A 235 -7.40 7.18 2.61
CA ARG A 235 -6.43 8.16 2.11
C ARG A 235 -6.32 8.09 0.61
N ASP A 236 -6.46 6.89 0.05
CA ASP A 236 -6.41 6.62 -1.38
C ASP A 236 -7.77 6.74 -2.08
N GLY A 237 -8.81 7.22 -1.41
CA GLY A 237 -10.09 7.62 -2.03
C GLY A 237 -10.88 6.56 -2.82
N ASP A 238 -10.44 5.30 -2.92
CA ASP A 238 -11.02 4.30 -3.82
C ASP A 238 -11.42 2.98 -3.13
N TRP A 239 -12.27 3.11 -2.12
CA TRP A 239 -12.75 1.99 -1.31
C TRP A 239 -13.68 1.00 -2.06
N PHE A 240 -14.34 1.44 -3.14
CA PHE A 240 -15.48 0.70 -3.72
C PHE A 240 -15.27 0.14 -5.13
N HIS A 241 -14.24 0.56 -5.87
CA HIS A 241 -14.00 0.07 -7.23
C HIS A 241 -12.81 -0.87 -7.34
N GLU A 242 -11.93 -0.88 -6.33
CA GLU A 242 -10.72 -1.70 -6.34
C GLU A 242 -11.03 -3.18 -6.03
N PRO A 243 -10.74 -4.12 -6.95
CA PRO A 243 -11.02 -5.55 -6.77
C PRO A 243 -10.45 -6.15 -5.48
N HIS A 244 -9.24 -5.74 -5.07
CA HIS A 244 -8.63 -6.22 -3.83
C HIS A 244 -9.45 -5.82 -2.58
N VAL A 245 -9.94 -4.58 -2.53
CA VAL A 245 -10.69 -4.05 -1.39
C VAL A 245 -12.06 -4.71 -1.32
N VAL A 246 -12.75 -4.84 -2.44
CA VAL A 246 -14.08 -5.48 -2.51
C VAL A 246 -14.00 -6.95 -2.12
N LEU A 247 -13.10 -7.71 -2.74
CA LEU A 247 -12.94 -9.14 -2.47
C LEU A 247 -12.44 -9.38 -1.04
N GLY A 248 -11.48 -8.59 -0.56
CA GLY A 248 -10.96 -8.65 0.81
C GLY A 248 -12.03 -8.38 1.86
N THR A 249 -12.91 -7.40 1.62
CA THR A 249 -14.05 -7.09 2.50
C THR A 249 -15.03 -8.26 2.57
N ILE A 250 -15.38 -8.85 1.43
CA ILE A 250 -16.24 -10.03 1.36
C ILE A 250 -15.61 -11.20 2.15
N VAL A 251 -14.32 -11.47 1.95
CA VAL A 251 -13.59 -12.52 2.68
C VAL A 251 -13.64 -12.28 4.19
N CYS A 252 -13.40 -11.06 4.66
CA CYS A 252 -13.43 -10.73 6.10
C CYS A 252 -14.83 -10.93 6.70
N ILE A 253 -15.89 -10.55 5.98
CA ILE A 253 -17.28 -10.78 6.40
C ILE A 253 -17.59 -12.27 6.47
N LEU A 254 -17.23 -13.03 5.43
CA LEU A 254 -17.43 -14.48 5.39
C LEU A 254 -16.68 -15.19 6.53
N MET A 255 -15.51 -14.70 6.92
CA MET A 255 -14.76 -15.25 8.06
C MET A 255 -15.50 -15.16 9.40
N ILE A 256 -16.48 -14.27 9.58
CA ILE A 256 -17.30 -14.21 10.81
C ILE A 256 -18.09 -15.51 11.03
N VAL A 257 -18.46 -16.20 9.95
CA VAL A 257 -19.23 -17.45 10.00
C VAL A 257 -18.36 -18.62 10.49
N GLN A 258 -17.02 -18.55 10.34
CA GLN A 258 -16.11 -19.62 10.70
C GLN A 258 -16.11 -19.98 12.19
N PRO A 259 -15.98 -19.03 13.15
CA PRO A 259 -16.09 -19.32 14.58
C PRO A 259 -17.43 -19.97 14.97
N VAL A 260 -18.53 -19.51 14.37
CA VAL A 260 -19.88 -20.06 14.63
C VAL A 260 -19.95 -21.52 14.18
N LEU A 261 -19.55 -21.81 12.94
CA LEU A 261 -19.51 -23.17 12.42
C LEU A 261 -18.52 -24.05 13.18
N GLY A 262 -17.38 -23.50 13.60
CA GLY A 262 -16.37 -24.20 14.40
C GLY A 262 -16.90 -24.61 15.78
N TRP A 263 -17.65 -23.74 16.45
CA TRP A 263 -18.31 -24.06 17.72
C TRP A 263 -19.41 -25.12 17.54
N MET A 264 -20.27 -24.96 16.53
CA MET A 264 -21.31 -25.95 16.21
C MET A 264 -20.69 -27.31 15.86
N HIS A 265 -19.60 -27.31 15.09
CA HIS A 265 -18.82 -28.50 14.77
C HIS A 265 -18.30 -29.16 16.05
N HIS A 266 -17.66 -28.41 16.96
CA HIS A 266 -17.14 -28.96 18.20
C HIS A 266 -18.24 -29.56 19.08
N ARG A 267 -19.36 -28.84 19.28
CA ARG A 267 -20.51 -29.32 20.04
C ARG A 267 -21.08 -30.63 19.48
N ASN A 268 -21.24 -30.70 18.16
CA ASN A 268 -21.72 -31.91 17.50
C ASN A 268 -20.73 -33.06 17.60
N TYR A 269 -19.43 -32.79 17.48
CA TYR A 269 -18.42 -33.82 17.60
C TYR A 269 -18.39 -34.41 19.01
N VAL A 270 -18.48 -33.57 20.05
CA VAL A 270 -18.57 -34.05 21.45
C VAL A 270 -19.86 -34.84 21.69
N LYS A 271 -20.99 -34.43 21.11
CA LYS A 271 -22.27 -35.13 21.28
C LYS A 271 -22.36 -36.46 20.53
N TYR A 272 -21.93 -36.49 19.27
CA TYR A 272 -22.15 -37.63 18.37
C TYR A 272 -20.90 -38.50 18.18
N GLN A 273 -19.73 -38.06 18.68
CA GLN A 273 -18.43 -38.74 18.57
C GLN A 273 -18.03 -39.10 17.13
N ARG A 274 -18.59 -38.39 16.15
CA ARG A 274 -18.32 -38.55 14.72
C ARG A 274 -18.47 -37.24 13.98
N ARG A 275 -17.92 -37.18 12.76
CA ARG A 275 -18.14 -36.02 11.88
C ARG A 275 -19.61 -35.96 11.44
N THR A 276 -20.15 -34.75 11.42
CA THR A 276 -21.51 -34.44 10.96
C THR A 276 -21.46 -33.58 9.70
N THR A 277 -22.60 -33.31 9.07
CA THR A 277 -22.68 -32.40 7.92
C THR A 277 -22.07 -31.02 8.22
N ILE A 278 -22.27 -30.50 9.44
CA ILE A 278 -21.66 -29.25 9.92
C ILE A 278 -20.13 -29.35 9.97
N SER A 279 -19.56 -30.51 10.32
CA SER A 279 -18.10 -30.72 10.28
C SER A 279 -17.55 -30.52 8.88
N TYR A 280 -18.19 -31.13 7.88
CA TYR A 280 -17.76 -31.00 6.48
C TYR A 280 -17.96 -29.58 5.96
N GLY A 281 -19.09 -28.95 6.32
CA GLY A 281 -19.37 -27.55 6.02
C GLY A 281 -18.27 -26.62 6.53
N HIS A 282 -17.97 -26.66 7.84
CA HIS A 282 -16.91 -25.85 8.45
C HIS A 282 -15.54 -26.03 7.75
N ILE A 283 -15.13 -27.28 7.51
CA ILE A 283 -13.82 -27.60 6.92
C ILE A 283 -13.72 -27.10 5.47
N TRP A 284 -14.70 -27.43 4.63
CA TRP A 284 -14.64 -27.08 3.20
C TRP A 284 -14.91 -25.60 2.95
N TYR A 285 -15.82 -25.00 3.71
CA TYR A 285 -16.04 -23.56 3.70
C TYR A 285 -14.77 -22.81 4.10
N GLY A 286 -14.04 -23.29 5.12
CA GLY A 286 -12.79 -22.69 5.57
C GLY A 286 -11.72 -22.74 4.50
N ARG A 287 -11.53 -23.92 3.88
CA ARG A 287 -10.59 -24.09 2.77
C ARG A 287 -10.91 -23.16 1.59
N GLY A 288 -12.17 -23.04 1.22
CA GLY A 288 -12.61 -22.14 0.16
C GLY A 288 -12.25 -20.68 0.46
N ILE A 289 -12.62 -20.18 1.64
CA ILE A 289 -12.31 -18.81 2.04
C ILE A 289 -10.80 -18.57 2.09
N MET A 290 -10.03 -19.53 2.60
CA MET A 290 -8.56 -19.40 2.66
C MET A 290 -7.95 -19.26 1.27
N ILE A 291 -8.38 -20.05 0.29
CA ILE A 291 -7.88 -19.94 -1.09
C ILE A 291 -8.21 -18.56 -1.67
N VAL A 292 -9.46 -18.11 -1.53
CA VAL A 292 -9.88 -16.79 -2.01
C VAL A 292 -9.09 -15.66 -1.31
N GLY A 293 -8.87 -15.77 0.01
CA GLY A 293 -8.09 -14.80 0.78
C GLY A 293 -6.62 -14.73 0.35
N ILE A 294 -5.99 -15.87 0.06
CA ILE A 294 -4.60 -15.91 -0.43
C ILE A 294 -4.49 -15.29 -1.82
N ILE A 295 -5.44 -15.59 -2.71
CA ILE A 295 -5.54 -14.95 -4.03
C ILE A 295 -5.71 -13.44 -3.87
N ASN A 296 -6.61 -13.01 -2.97
CA ASN A 296 -6.83 -11.60 -2.68
C ASN A 296 -5.55 -10.90 -2.19
N GLY A 297 -4.77 -11.55 -1.32
CA GLY A 297 -3.48 -11.01 -0.88
C GLY A 297 -2.48 -10.87 -2.04
N GLY A 298 -2.49 -11.80 -2.99
CA GLY A 298 -1.70 -11.68 -4.23
C GLY A 298 -2.13 -10.50 -5.10
N ILE A 299 -3.43 -10.27 -5.27
CA ILE A 299 -3.98 -9.10 -5.98
C ILE A 299 -3.54 -7.80 -5.26
N GLY A 300 -3.59 -7.77 -3.93
CA GLY A 300 -3.16 -6.61 -3.14
C GLY A 300 -1.68 -6.26 -3.31
N LEU A 301 -0.80 -7.26 -3.46
CA LEU A 301 0.62 -7.03 -3.75
C LEU A 301 0.88 -6.50 -5.16
N GLN A 302 0.03 -6.88 -6.13
CA GLN A 302 0.10 -6.33 -7.48
C GLN A 302 -0.36 -4.88 -7.51
N LEU A 303 -1.45 -4.57 -6.78
CA LEU A 303 -1.97 -3.22 -6.63
C LEU A 303 -0.93 -2.27 -6.01
N SER A 304 -0.20 -2.74 -4.99
CA SER A 304 0.80 -1.91 -4.30
C SER A 304 2.09 -1.65 -5.08
N GLY A 305 2.15 -2.00 -6.38
CA GLY A 305 3.32 -1.80 -7.24
C GLY A 305 4.60 -2.43 -6.67
N THR A 306 4.46 -3.44 -5.83
CA THR A 306 5.57 -3.95 -5.02
C THR A 306 6.53 -4.78 -5.88
N SER A 307 7.83 -4.74 -5.53
CA SER A 307 8.87 -5.42 -6.31
C SER A 307 8.54 -6.89 -6.60
N THR A 308 8.89 -7.36 -7.80
CA THR A 308 8.71 -8.75 -8.23
C THR A 308 9.28 -9.75 -7.22
N GLY A 309 10.37 -9.41 -6.54
CA GLY A 309 10.98 -10.24 -5.50
C GLY A 309 10.06 -10.52 -4.31
N LEU A 310 9.30 -9.51 -3.85
CA LEU A 310 8.34 -9.68 -2.76
C LEU A 310 7.11 -10.49 -3.20
N ILE A 311 6.63 -10.31 -4.43
CA ILE A 311 5.55 -11.12 -5.02
C ILE A 311 5.97 -12.59 -5.10
N VAL A 312 7.20 -12.86 -5.56
CA VAL A 312 7.78 -14.21 -5.60
C VAL A 312 7.92 -14.79 -4.19
N GLY A 313 8.42 -14.00 -3.24
CA GLY A 313 8.53 -14.42 -1.83
C GLY A 313 7.19 -14.82 -1.22
N TYR A 314 6.16 -13.99 -1.40
CA TYR A 314 4.79 -14.28 -0.97
C TYR A 314 4.26 -15.58 -1.58
N SER A 315 4.48 -15.76 -2.89
CA SER A 315 4.04 -16.95 -3.63
C SER A 315 4.72 -18.23 -3.13
N ILE A 316 6.03 -18.19 -2.89
CA ILE A 316 6.80 -19.32 -2.35
C ILE A 316 6.27 -19.71 -0.98
N VAL A 317 6.09 -18.73 -0.07
CA VAL A 317 5.56 -18.98 1.27
C VAL A 317 4.16 -19.59 1.19
N GLY A 318 3.28 -19.03 0.34
CA GLY A 318 1.93 -19.55 0.16
C GLY A 318 1.89 -20.99 -0.34
N ILE A 319 2.75 -21.34 -1.30
CA ILE A 319 2.88 -22.72 -1.81
C ILE A 319 3.39 -23.66 -0.72
N LEU A 320 4.46 -23.29 -0.01
CA LEU A 320 5.06 -24.12 1.04
C LEU A 320 4.07 -24.40 2.17
N VAL A 321 3.40 -23.36 2.68
CA VAL A 321 2.44 -23.53 3.78
C VAL A 321 1.22 -24.33 3.33
N SER A 322 0.72 -24.10 2.12
CA SER A 322 -0.39 -24.89 1.54
C SER A 322 -0.01 -26.36 1.38
N ALA A 323 1.23 -26.64 0.95
CA ALA A 323 1.74 -28.00 0.83
C ALA A 323 1.89 -28.69 2.19
N ILE A 324 2.41 -28.00 3.21
CA ILE A 324 2.49 -28.50 4.59
C ILE A 324 1.09 -28.79 5.15
N TYR A 325 0.15 -27.87 4.94
CA TYR A 325 -1.24 -28.05 5.35
C TYR A 325 -1.87 -29.29 4.67
N ALA A 326 -1.69 -29.44 3.36
CA ALA A 326 -2.19 -30.58 2.61
C ALA A 326 -1.55 -31.90 3.08
N ALA A 327 -0.23 -31.92 3.27
CA ALA A 327 0.50 -33.07 3.76
C ALA A 327 0.03 -33.49 5.16
N GLY A 328 -0.16 -32.53 6.08
CA GLY A 328 -0.70 -32.81 7.42
C GLY A 328 -2.12 -33.39 7.38
N ALA A 329 -2.97 -32.88 6.48
CA ALA A 329 -4.31 -33.41 6.29
C ALA A 329 -4.32 -34.84 5.72
N VAL A 330 -3.48 -35.10 4.70
CA VAL A 330 -3.34 -36.43 4.08
C VAL A 330 -2.75 -37.44 5.07
N HIS A 331 -1.68 -37.07 5.79
CA HIS A 331 -1.06 -37.94 6.78
C HIS A 331 -2.07 -38.40 7.84
N LYS A 332 -2.89 -37.48 8.36
CA LYS A 332 -3.96 -37.84 9.31
C LYS A 332 -4.99 -38.78 8.68
N MET A 333 -5.39 -38.53 7.43
CA MET A 333 -6.33 -39.41 6.73
C MET A 333 -5.79 -40.83 6.57
N VAL A 334 -4.51 -40.97 6.18
CA VAL A 334 -3.84 -42.28 6.05
C VAL A 334 -3.72 -42.97 7.40
N GLN A 335 -3.32 -42.27 8.46
CA GLN A 335 -3.26 -42.84 9.81
C GLN A 335 -4.62 -43.35 10.30
N MET A 336 -5.71 -42.62 10.05
CA MET A 336 -7.05 -43.07 10.45
C MET A 336 -7.48 -44.33 9.69
N LYS A 337 -7.26 -44.39 8.38
CA LYS A 337 -7.53 -45.60 7.58
C LYS A 337 -6.72 -46.80 8.04
N ARG A 338 -5.45 -46.59 8.39
CA ARG A 338 -4.58 -47.67 8.88
C ARG A 338 -5.09 -48.24 10.22
N LYS A 339 -5.48 -47.38 11.17
CA LYS A 339 -6.06 -47.82 12.44
C LYS A 339 -7.38 -48.59 12.26
N GLU A 340 -8.21 -48.15 11.33
CA GLU A 340 -9.47 -48.84 10.99
C GLU A 340 -9.19 -50.23 10.40
N HIS A 341 -8.23 -50.34 9.48
CA HIS A 341 -7.83 -51.64 8.93
C HIS A 341 -7.23 -52.56 10.00
N GLU A 342 -6.36 -52.05 10.88
CA GLU A 342 -5.79 -52.80 12.00
C GLU A 342 -6.89 -53.36 12.92
N LEU A 343 -7.91 -52.55 13.28
CA LEU A 343 -9.06 -52.96 14.09
C LEU A 343 -9.91 -54.06 13.44
N LEU A 344 -10.16 -53.96 12.12
CA LEU A 344 -10.94 -54.93 11.35
C LEU A 344 -10.17 -56.23 11.08
N SER A 345 -8.84 -56.17 11.02
CA SER A 345 -7.97 -57.34 10.78
C SER A 345 -7.62 -58.13 12.04
N ASP A 346 -7.98 -57.63 13.23
CA ASP A 346 -7.73 -58.31 14.50
C ASP A 346 -8.68 -59.53 14.67
N PRO A 347 -8.15 -60.78 14.68
CA PRO A 347 -8.99 -61.98 14.76
C PRO A 347 -9.80 -62.08 16.06
N SER A 348 -9.40 -61.37 17.12
CA SER A 348 -10.12 -61.35 18.39
C SER A 348 -11.47 -60.62 18.31
N ASN A 349 -11.59 -59.61 17.44
CA ASN A 349 -12.85 -58.90 17.20
C ASN A 349 -13.83 -59.72 16.36
N SER A 350 -13.33 -60.47 15.36
CA SER A 350 -14.15 -61.39 14.55
C SER A 350 -14.73 -62.55 15.38
N ALA A 351 -14.02 -62.99 16.42
CA ALA A 351 -14.49 -64.06 17.32
C ALA A 351 -15.58 -63.61 18.31
N LEU A 352 -15.69 -62.30 18.59
CA LEU A 352 -16.74 -61.72 19.44
C LEU A 352 -18.05 -61.51 18.69
N GLU A 353 -18.01 -61.11 17.41
CA GLU A 353 -19.24 -60.98 16.59
C GLU A 353 -19.88 -62.33 16.24
N LEU A 354 -19.11 -63.42 16.16
CA LEU A 354 -19.65 -64.77 15.93
C LEU A 354 -20.28 -65.41 17.18
N ARG A 355 -20.21 -64.76 18.34
CA ARG A 355 -20.74 -65.26 19.62
C ARG A 355 -21.92 -64.44 20.18
N ALA A 356 -22.35 -63.39 19.48
CA ALA A 356 -23.54 -62.60 19.80
C ALA A 356 -24.74 -63.02 18.96
#